data_AF-R9IER7-F1
#
_entry.id   AF-R9IER7-F1
#
_cell.length_a   1.000
_cell.length_b   1.000
_cell.length_c   1.000
_cell.angle_alpha   90.00
_cell.angle_beta   90.00
_cell.angle_gamma   90.00
#
_symmetry.space_group_name_H-M   'P 1'
#
loop_
_entity.id
_entity.type
_entity.pdbx_description
1 polymer ?
#
loop_
_entity_poly.entity_id
_entity_poly.type
_entity_poly.pdbx_seq_one_letter_code
_entity_poly.pdbx_strand_id
1 'polypeptide(L)'
;MGKEIDEAGAAMAEAIKEMTAVLLENYISDDWNYAVDGAVISCDQMSEEPVVIKYENGCLKMGIAGTEINKKVIEGEYEQGYKQIYEAGEEVIRTLSAVHAKNQSSNGLAFATISDCICLRDKEENGLQDRASMISIGNCKMLKESDILEIETRQEKAKIFGTCYCLMKPITEWTNPICMEDVIGIHEEDNISAGVGKVLDKPLFCSVQEHHKTMEWDTENGKKEGLTRFSKLLCTRGGVITIKWSGQSPYGDNVLNKALTIQEFRARYELFISNLINEYGIQMTTEQIGKIIYVESSGTGFDDMGRLFIRFEIHKFFEYMDPNKIDEANKYFKILKDQKSGSWNGHQIKYGDKFVDLHPTSTIKDSDLQYLALQYAKEIDREAAYKSISMGMGQILGVNYNMLGFTSAEEMYDMMSDCYENQIETMISFIQIRGLDKGTIKELIKGYNGEGNVAAYEKLYNDAVW
;
A
#
# COMPACT_ATOMS: atom_id res chain seq x y z
N MET A 1 -44.26 -9.94 -9.63
CA MET A 1 -44.69 -11.27 -9.16
C MET A 1 -43.43 -12.07 -8.89
N GLY A 2 -43.09 -12.27 -7.61
CA GLY A 2 -41.99 -13.14 -7.22
C GLY A 2 -42.37 -14.59 -7.53
N LYS A 3 -41.50 -15.34 -8.20
CA LYS A 3 -41.67 -16.78 -8.29
C LYS A 3 -41.41 -17.34 -6.89
N GLU A 4 -42.40 -18.00 -6.32
CA GLU A 4 -42.21 -18.89 -5.17
C GLU A 4 -41.12 -19.90 -5.54
N ILE A 5 -40.06 -19.93 -4.74
CA ILE A 5 -39.04 -20.95 -4.83
C ILE A 5 -39.72 -22.23 -4.33
N ASP A 6 -39.81 -23.26 -5.17
CA ASP A 6 -40.44 -24.52 -4.78
C ASP A 6 -39.63 -25.24 -3.69
N GLU A 7 -40.24 -26.22 -3.01
CA GLU A 7 -39.60 -26.97 -1.92
C GLU A 7 -38.27 -27.60 -2.35
N ALA A 8 -38.11 -27.93 -3.64
CA ALA A 8 -36.86 -28.45 -4.20
C ALA A 8 -35.78 -27.36 -4.32
N GLY A 9 -36.14 -26.14 -4.72
CA GLY A 9 -35.26 -24.98 -4.73
C GLY A 9 -34.88 -24.51 -3.34
N ALA A 10 -35.79 -24.61 -2.36
CA ALA A 10 -35.50 -24.34 -0.96
C ALA A 10 -34.53 -25.40 -0.38
N ALA A 11 -34.76 -26.68 -0.67
CA ALA A 11 -33.86 -27.76 -0.26
C ALA A 11 -32.49 -27.67 -0.94
N MET A 12 -32.42 -27.24 -2.21
CA MET A 12 -31.16 -27.03 -2.91
C MET A 12 -30.41 -25.81 -2.36
N ALA A 13 -31.09 -24.72 -2.03
CA ALA A 13 -30.48 -23.57 -1.38
C ALA A 13 -29.94 -23.92 0.02
N GLU A 14 -30.67 -24.75 0.77
CA GLU A 14 -30.22 -25.19 2.10
C GLU A 14 -29.08 -26.22 2.02
N ALA A 15 -29.10 -27.12 1.04
CA ALA A 15 -27.98 -28.02 0.76
C ALA A 15 -26.73 -27.27 0.26
N ILE A 16 -26.89 -26.22 -0.54
CA ILE A 16 -25.80 -25.33 -0.94
C ILE A 16 -25.25 -24.60 0.30
N LYS A 17 -26.11 -24.09 1.19
CA LYS A 17 -25.65 -23.47 2.45
C LYS A 17 -24.93 -24.47 3.35
N GLU A 18 -25.44 -25.69 3.51
CA GLU A 18 -24.79 -26.72 4.34
C GLU A 18 -23.46 -27.18 3.73
N MET A 19 -23.38 -27.44 2.42
CA MET A 19 -22.11 -27.73 1.75
C MET A 19 -21.14 -26.55 1.81
N THR A 20 -21.65 -25.33 1.65
CA THR A 20 -20.84 -24.12 1.79
C THR A 20 -20.35 -24.01 3.23
N ALA A 21 -21.18 -24.20 4.25
CA ALA A 21 -20.79 -24.18 5.66
C ALA A 21 -19.74 -25.24 6.00
N VAL A 22 -19.87 -26.47 5.48
CA VAL A 22 -18.88 -27.54 5.68
C VAL A 22 -17.58 -27.27 4.93
N LEU A 23 -17.63 -26.67 3.73
CA LEU A 23 -16.43 -26.18 3.03
C LEU A 23 -15.80 -25.04 3.83
N LEU A 24 -16.58 -24.07 4.29
CA LEU A 24 -16.15 -22.94 5.11
C LEU A 24 -15.47 -23.45 6.40
N GLU A 25 -16.00 -24.43 7.11
CA GLU A 25 -15.38 -24.98 8.33
C GLU A 25 -14.03 -25.67 8.08
N ASN A 26 -13.82 -26.24 6.88
CA ASN A 26 -12.56 -26.89 6.51
C ASN A 26 -11.53 -25.92 5.90
N TYR A 27 -11.97 -24.76 5.39
CA TYR A 27 -11.12 -23.76 4.70
C TYR A 27 -10.97 -22.43 5.46
N ILE A 28 -11.85 -22.14 6.43
CA ILE A 28 -11.82 -20.96 7.30
C ILE A 28 -11.49 -21.42 8.70
N SER A 29 -10.22 -21.32 9.06
CA SER A 29 -9.81 -21.34 10.47
C SER A 29 -9.16 -20.01 10.81
N ASP A 30 -9.16 -19.67 12.10
CA ASP A 30 -8.59 -18.42 12.64
C ASP A 30 -7.13 -18.23 12.23
N ASP A 31 -6.42 -19.30 11.87
CA ASP A 31 -4.99 -19.28 11.62
C ASP A 31 -4.57 -18.78 10.22
N TRP A 32 -5.49 -18.47 9.29
CA TRP A 32 -5.13 -18.24 7.87
C TRP A 32 -5.77 -17.02 7.20
N ASN A 33 -6.64 -16.27 7.87
CA ASN A 33 -7.51 -15.29 7.21
C ASN A 33 -7.40 -13.89 7.80
N TYR A 34 -6.39 -13.14 7.37
CA TYR A 34 -6.07 -11.81 7.89
C TYR A 34 -5.88 -10.80 6.75
N ALA A 35 -6.48 -9.62 6.87
CA ALA A 35 -6.26 -8.49 5.98
C ALA A 35 -5.73 -7.29 6.77
N VAL A 36 -4.75 -6.58 6.22
CA VAL A 36 -4.12 -5.42 6.88
C VAL A 36 -4.87 -4.15 6.52
N ASP A 37 -4.88 -3.21 7.45
CA ASP A 37 -5.27 -1.83 7.23
C ASP A 37 -4.49 -1.24 6.04
N GLY A 38 -5.20 -0.68 5.07
CA GLY A 38 -4.65 -0.19 3.82
C GLY A 38 -4.63 -1.19 2.65
N ALA A 39 -5.04 -2.46 2.82
CA ALA A 39 -5.00 -3.43 1.73
C ALA A 39 -5.82 -2.98 0.51
N VAL A 40 -5.25 -3.03 -0.70
CA VAL A 40 -5.94 -2.64 -1.93
C VAL A 40 -6.68 -3.83 -2.53
N ILE A 41 -7.94 -3.62 -2.87
CA ILE A 41 -8.86 -4.62 -3.39
C ILE A 41 -9.52 -4.17 -4.68
N SER A 42 -9.91 -5.12 -5.53
CA SER A 42 -10.76 -4.84 -6.69
C SER A 42 -11.96 -5.76 -6.67
N CYS A 43 -13.16 -5.22 -6.85
CA CYS A 43 -14.37 -6.01 -7.07
C CYS A 43 -14.81 -5.88 -8.53
N ASP A 44 -15.16 -6.99 -9.16
CA ASP A 44 -15.68 -7.03 -10.54
C ASP A 44 -17.03 -6.30 -10.67
N GLN A 45 -17.80 -6.19 -9.59
CA GLN A 45 -19.07 -5.47 -9.52
C GLN A 45 -18.94 -4.01 -9.03
N MET A 46 -17.71 -3.52 -8.79
CA MET A 46 -17.47 -2.14 -8.37
C MET A 46 -17.43 -1.18 -9.56
N SER A 47 -17.86 0.05 -9.34
CA SER A 47 -17.76 1.17 -10.27
C SER A 47 -17.19 2.40 -9.59
N GLU A 48 -16.47 3.20 -10.38
CA GLU A 48 -16.05 4.55 -10.02
C GLU A 48 -17.12 5.60 -10.37
N GLU A 49 -18.14 5.21 -11.15
CA GLU A 49 -19.23 6.11 -11.51
C GLU A 49 -20.06 6.48 -10.28
N PRO A 50 -20.56 7.73 -10.19
CA PRO A 50 -21.41 8.15 -9.09
C PRO A 50 -22.71 7.35 -9.03
N VAL A 51 -23.14 6.99 -7.82
CA VAL A 51 -24.53 6.59 -7.60
C VAL A 51 -25.36 7.85 -7.43
N VAL A 52 -26.45 7.96 -8.17
CA VAL A 52 -27.38 9.09 -8.09
C VAL A 52 -28.71 8.60 -7.57
N ILE A 53 -29.18 9.19 -6.47
CA ILE A 53 -30.54 9.00 -5.95
C ILE A 53 -31.32 10.29 -6.18
N LYS A 54 -32.48 10.21 -6.83
CA LYS A 54 -33.34 11.37 -7.12
C LYS A 54 -34.80 11.07 -6.86
N TYR A 55 -35.56 12.07 -6.43
CA TYR A 55 -37.01 11.96 -6.26
C TYR A 55 -37.74 12.53 -7.48
N GLU A 56 -38.52 11.68 -8.14
CA GLU A 56 -39.35 12.05 -9.29
C GLU A 56 -40.68 11.27 -9.26
N ASN A 57 -41.80 11.99 -9.39
CA ASN A 57 -43.14 11.40 -9.57
C ASN A 57 -43.51 10.37 -8.46
N GLY A 58 -43.24 10.69 -7.19
CA GLY A 58 -43.58 9.82 -6.06
C GLY A 58 -42.63 8.63 -5.84
N CYS A 59 -41.50 8.59 -6.56
CA CYS A 59 -40.51 7.51 -6.46
C CYS A 59 -39.11 8.07 -6.24
N LEU A 60 -38.34 7.39 -5.38
CA LEU A 60 -36.89 7.50 -5.41
C LEU A 60 -36.37 6.62 -6.54
N LYS A 61 -35.53 7.20 -7.41
CA LYS A 61 -34.81 6.51 -8.46
C LYS A 61 -33.34 6.48 -8.11
N MET A 62 -32.72 5.31 -8.14
CA MET A 62 -31.29 5.11 -7.91
C MET A 62 -30.65 4.60 -9.19
N GLY A 63 -29.56 5.22 -9.63
CA GLY A 63 -28.85 4.80 -10.83
C GLY A 63 -27.34 4.93 -10.76
N ILE A 64 -26.66 4.10 -11.56
CA ILE A 64 -25.20 4.07 -11.73
C ILE A 64 -24.87 3.48 -13.11
N ALA A 65 -23.88 4.04 -13.82
CA ALA A 65 -23.32 3.48 -15.05
C ALA A 65 -24.39 3.00 -16.08
N GLY A 66 -25.48 3.76 -16.25
CA GLY A 66 -26.58 3.43 -17.18
C GLY A 66 -27.63 2.44 -16.66
N THR A 67 -27.47 1.90 -15.45
CA THR A 67 -28.48 1.08 -14.76
C THR A 67 -29.31 1.95 -13.82
N GLU A 68 -30.64 1.76 -13.80
CA GLU A 68 -31.56 2.50 -12.92
C GLU A 68 -32.59 1.54 -12.29
N ILE A 69 -32.90 1.75 -11.01
CA ILE A 69 -34.01 1.12 -10.30
C ILE A 69 -34.86 2.19 -9.60
N ASN A 70 -36.09 1.86 -9.21
CA ASN A 70 -36.97 2.78 -8.51
C ASN A 70 -37.67 2.14 -7.31
N LYS A 71 -38.04 2.98 -6.34
CA LYS A 71 -38.82 2.59 -5.15
C LYS A 71 -39.85 3.66 -4.85
N LYS A 72 -41.11 3.26 -4.65
CA LYS A 72 -42.17 4.16 -4.18
C LYS A 72 -41.90 4.56 -2.73
N VAL A 73 -42.09 5.83 -2.42
CA VAL A 73 -41.93 6.41 -1.07
C VAL A 73 -43.21 7.12 -0.65
N ILE A 74 -43.32 7.49 0.62
CA ILE A 74 -44.52 8.14 1.15
C ILE A 74 -44.59 9.58 0.61
N GLU A 75 -45.77 10.01 0.22
CA GLU A 75 -45.99 11.36 -0.32
C GLU A 75 -45.65 12.41 0.73
N GLY A 76 -44.78 13.37 0.37
CA GLY A 76 -44.30 14.43 1.26
C GLY A 76 -43.00 14.13 2.03
N GLU A 77 -42.45 12.91 1.92
CA GLU A 77 -41.18 12.53 2.57
C GLU A 77 -39.96 13.16 1.87
N TYR A 78 -40.07 13.44 0.57
CA TYR A 78 -39.01 14.04 -0.24
C TYR A 78 -39.56 15.19 -1.10
N GLU A 79 -38.77 16.26 -1.24
CA GLU A 79 -39.14 17.43 -2.05
C GLU A 79 -38.93 17.16 -3.55
N GLN A 80 -39.83 17.69 -4.39
CA GLN A 80 -39.72 17.57 -5.85
C GLN A 80 -38.42 18.23 -6.33
N GLY A 81 -37.54 17.44 -6.97
CA GLY A 81 -36.21 17.88 -7.38
C GLY A 81 -35.08 17.48 -6.43
N TYR A 82 -35.38 16.77 -5.34
CA TYR A 82 -34.37 16.12 -4.49
C TYR A 82 -33.45 15.26 -5.35
N LYS A 83 -32.14 15.48 -5.18
CA LYS A 83 -31.08 14.76 -5.88
C LYS A 83 -29.86 14.68 -4.98
N GLN A 84 -29.44 13.46 -4.68
CA GLN A 84 -28.20 13.17 -3.99
C GLN A 84 -27.26 12.42 -4.92
N ILE A 85 -26.00 12.84 -4.92
CA ILE A 85 -24.91 12.21 -5.68
C ILE A 85 -23.93 11.63 -4.67
N TYR A 86 -23.54 10.38 -4.90
CA TYR A 86 -22.60 9.63 -4.08
C TYR A 86 -21.37 9.32 -4.94
N GLU A 87 -20.41 10.23 -4.87
CA GLU A 87 -19.05 10.07 -5.36
C GLU A 87 -18.21 9.61 -4.18
N ALA A 88 -17.70 8.39 -4.23
CA ALA A 88 -16.82 7.91 -3.19
C ALA A 88 -15.48 8.66 -3.27
N GLY A 89 -14.86 8.97 -2.14
CA GLY A 89 -13.57 9.67 -2.14
C GLY A 89 -12.47 8.80 -2.74
N GLU A 90 -11.75 9.31 -3.75
CA GLU A 90 -10.72 8.54 -4.48
C GLU A 90 -9.67 7.90 -3.56
N GLU A 91 -9.36 8.56 -2.43
CA GLU A 91 -8.34 8.12 -1.47
C GLU A 91 -8.75 6.89 -0.63
N VAL A 92 -10.05 6.58 -0.54
CA VAL A 92 -10.57 5.50 0.32
C VAL A 92 -11.26 4.39 -0.46
N ILE A 93 -11.59 4.58 -1.74
CA ILE A 93 -12.11 3.52 -2.60
C ILE A 93 -11.03 2.45 -2.76
N ARG A 94 -11.44 1.18 -2.74
CA ARG A 94 -10.57 0.02 -2.99
C ARG A 94 -9.62 -0.30 -1.85
N THR A 95 -9.76 0.35 -0.71
CA THR A 95 -8.86 0.15 0.41
C THR A 95 -9.61 -0.54 1.52
N LEU A 96 -9.09 -1.62 2.09
CA LEU A 96 -9.62 -2.18 3.32
C LEU A 96 -8.98 -1.47 4.50
N SER A 97 -9.77 -1.08 5.49
CA SER A 97 -9.30 -0.39 6.68
C SER A 97 -9.70 -1.17 7.93
N ALA A 98 -8.78 -1.38 8.87
CA ALA A 98 -9.07 -2.05 10.13
C ALA A 98 -9.61 -1.02 11.15
N VAL A 99 -10.91 -1.09 11.45
CA VAL A 99 -11.62 -0.05 12.20
C VAL A 99 -11.30 -0.03 13.70
N HIS A 100 -10.77 -1.12 14.29
CA HIS A 100 -10.28 -1.09 15.67
C HIS A 100 -9.30 -2.26 15.96
N ALA A 101 -8.04 -2.09 15.58
CA ALA A 101 -6.96 -3.02 15.87
C ALA A 101 -6.35 -2.85 17.27
N LYS A 102 -7.15 -2.46 18.28
CA LYS A 102 -6.64 -2.33 19.65
C LYS A 102 -6.33 -3.74 20.16
N ASN A 103 -5.05 -4.12 20.08
CA ASN A 103 -4.48 -5.44 20.34
C ASN A 103 -4.48 -6.43 19.15
N GLN A 104 -4.86 -5.99 17.93
CA GLN A 104 -4.70 -6.76 16.67
C GLN A 104 -3.71 -6.03 15.75
N SER A 105 -2.57 -5.68 16.32
CA SER A 105 -1.49 -5.00 15.60
C SER A 105 -0.25 -5.87 15.62
N SER A 106 0.41 -5.96 14.48
CA SER A 106 1.69 -6.65 14.32
C SER A 106 2.65 -5.76 13.57
N ASN A 107 3.90 -5.64 14.06
CA ASN A 107 4.91 -4.76 13.48
C ASN A 107 4.39 -3.34 13.22
N GLY A 108 3.59 -2.81 14.15
CA GLY A 108 2.98 -1.48 14.03
C GLY A 108 1.80 -1.38 13.04
N LEU A 109 1.48 -2.44 12.30
CA LEU A 109 0.39 -2.48 11.33
C LEU A 109 -0.86 -3.11 11.95
N ALA A 110 -1.97 -2.39 11.85
CA ALA A 110 -3.29 -2.87 12.22
C ALA A 110 -3.76 -3.94 11.22
N PHE A 111 -4.24 -5.07 11.69
CA PHE A 111 -4.87 -6.08 10.85
C PHE A 111 -6.23 -6.49 11.41
N ALA A 112 -7.05 -7.10 10.56
CA ALA A 112 -8.35 -7.67 10.93
C ALA A 112 -8.41 -9.12 10.47
N THR A 113 -9.02 -9.98 11.28
CA THR A 113 -9.29 -11.37 10.93
C THR A 113 -10.65 -11.46 10.23
N ILE A 114 -10.77 -12.37 9.26
CA ILE A 114 -12.04 -12.66 8.59
C ILE A 114 -12.96 -13.49 9.50
N SER A 115 -12.41 -14.21 10.49
CA SER A 115 -13.19 -15.01 11.43
C SER A 115 -13.85 -14.20 12.56
N ASP A 116 -13.30 -13.04 12.96
CA ASP A 116 -13.91 -12.12 13.93
C ASP A 116 -15.01 -11.23 13.32
N CYS A 117 -15.58 -11.64 12.18
CA CYS A 117 -16.57 -10.88 11.42
C CYS A 117 -17.90 -10.72 12.18
N ILE A 118 -17.93 -9.86 13.20
CA ILE A 118 -19.16 -9.22 13.63
C ILE A 118 -19.10 -7.78 13.14
N CYS A 119 -19.90 -7.47 12.11
CA CYS A 119 -20.07 -6.13 11.56
C CYS A 119 -20.30 -5.12 12.69
N LEU A 120 -19.28 -4.33 13.04
CA LEU A 120 -19.38 -3.38 14.15
C LEU A 120 -20.23 -2.17 13.85
N ARG A 121 -20.56 -1.94 12.58
CA ARG A 121 -21.45 -0.87 12.14
C ARG A 121 -22.77 -0.86 12.91
N ASP A 122 -23.41 -2.02 13.02
CA ASP A 122 -24.69 -2.15 13.71
C ASP A 122 -24.48 -2.32 15.23
N LYS A 123 -23.29 -2.75 15.71
CA LYS A 123 -22.98 -2.88 17.15
C LYS A 123 -22.61 -1.56 17.83
N GLU A 124 -21.95 -0.63 17.17
CA GLU A 124 -21.69 0.73 17.71
C GLU A 124 -22.97 1.56 17.78
N GLU A 125 -23.83 1.44 16.76
CA GLU A 125 -25.17 2.03 16.75
C GLU A 125 -26.07 1.42 17.86
N ASN A 126 -25.78 0.18 18.31
CA ASN A 126 -26.56 -0.55 19.34
C ASN A 126 -25.81 -0.83 20.67
N GLY A 127 -24.62 -0.27 20.91
CA GLY A 127 -23.93 -0.30 22.21
C GLY A 127 -23.27 -1.61 22.69
N LEU A 128 -22.85 -2.53 21.81
CA LEU A 128 -22.21 -3.81 22.19
C LEU A 128 -20.66 -3.75 22.29
N GLN A 129 -20.05 -4.63 23.11
CA GLN A 129 -18.68 -4.48 23.66
C GLN A 129 -17.51 -5.24 22.99
N ASP A 130 -17.73 -6.30 22.18
CA ASP A 130 -16.61 -7.04 21.54
C ASP A 130 -16.43 -6.70 20.04
N ARG A 131 -15.19 -6.40 19.62
CA ARG A 131 -14.90 -5.58 18.42
C ARG A 131 -13.63 -5.92 17.58
N ALA A 132 -13.83 -6.35 16.32
CA ALA A 132 -12.96 -6.08 15.16
C ALA A 132 -13.80 -5.82 13.88
N SER A 133 -13.34 -4.98 12.92
CA SER A 133 -14.09 -4.70 11.66
C SER A 133 -13.22 -4.14 10.53
N MET A 134 -13.42 -4.60 9.30
CA MET A 134 -12.77 -4.13 8.07
C MET A 134 -13.67 -3.15 7.28
N ILE A 135 -13.12 -2.06 6.68
CA ILE A 135 -13.85 -1.13 5.77
C ILE A 135 -13.01 -0.61 4.59
N SER A 136 -13.44 -0.81 3.35
CA SER A 136 -13.82 0.26 2.42
C SER A 136 -13.84 -0.21 0.96
N ILE A 137 -14.92 0.13 0.25
CA ILE A 137 -15.11 -0.16 -1.17
C ILE A 137 -16.15 0.82 -1.75
N GLY A 138 -15.95 1.26 -3.00
CA GLY A 138 -16.67 2.36 -3.66
C GLY A 138 -18.15 2.12 -4.00
N ASN A 139 -18.55 2.25 -5.27
CA ASN A 139 -19.94 2.12 -5.68
C ASN A 139 -20.28 0.74 -6.27
N CYS A 140 -21.42 0.17 -5.89
CA CYS A 140 -21.86 -1.13 -6.39
C CYS A 140 -22.67 -0.96 -7.69
N LYS A 141 -22.31 -1.70 -8.75
CA LYS A 141 -23.12 -1.77 -9.98
C LYS A 141 -24.39 -2.58 -9.80
N MET A 142 -24.40 -3.50 -8.84
CA MET A 142 -25.57 -4.31 -8.55
C MET A 142 -26.54 -3.51 -7.68
N LEU A 143 -27.64 -3.04 -8.28
CA LEU A 143 -28.68 -2.28 -7.60
C LEU A 143 -29.88 -3.16 -7.22
N LYS A 144 -30.40 -3.02 -5.99
CA LYS A 144 -31.65 -3.63 -5.51
C LYS A 144 -32.54 -2.56 -4.89
N GLU A 145 -33.86 -2.67 -5.01
CA GLU A 145 -34.81 -1.68 -4.44
C GLU A 145 -34.68 -1.52 -2.92
N SER A 146 -34.20 -2.56 -2.22
CA SER A 146 -33.89 -2.51 -0.80
C SER A 146 -32.74 -1.55 -0.46
N ASP A 147 -31.82 -1.32 -1.40
CA ASP A 147 -30.59 -0.56 -1.17
C ASP A 147 -30.85 0.94 -1.02
N ILE A 148 -31.89 1.46 -1.69
CA ILE A 148 -32.17 2.90 -1.77
C ILE A 148 -32.30 3.50 -0.38
N LEU A 149 -33.12 2.90 0.49
CA LEU A 149 -33.32 3.40 1.86
C LEU A 149 -32.09 3.17 2.75
N GLU A 150 -31.35 2.09 2.53
CA GLU A 150 -30.14 1.78 3.30
C GLU A 150 -29.01 2.80 3.03
N ILE A 151 -28.89 3.26 1.78
CA ILE A 151 -27.96 4.33 1.40
C ILE A 151 -28.44 5.67 1.95
N GLU A 152 -29.73 5.97 1.78
CA GLU A 152 -30.32 7.24 2.22
C GLU A 152 -30.31 7.43 3.74
N THR A 153 -30.32 6.36 4.53
CA THR A 153 -30.17 6.44 5.99
C THR A 153 -28.72 6.67 6.41
N ARG A 154 -27.76 6.44 5.52
CA ARG A 154 -26.30 6.47 5.79
C ARG A 154 -25.56 7.48 4.90
N GLN A 155 -26.24 8.55 4.46
CA GLN A 155 -25.76 9.43 3.38
C GLN A 155 -24.33 9.94 3.58
N GLU A 156 -24.02 10.43 4.77
CA GLU A 156 -22.69 11.00 5.06
C GLU A 156 -21.58 9.96 4.96
N LYS A 157 -21.86 8.71 5.35
CA LYS A 157 -20.90 7.60 5.19
C LYS A 157 -20.84 7.13 3.75
N ALA A 158 -21.95 7.10 3.02
CA ALA A 158 -21.99 6.76 1.61
C ALA A 158 -21.21 7.76 0.75
N LYS A 159 -21.21 9.05 1.11
CA LYS A 159 -20.38 10.09 0.45
C LYS A 159 -18.89 9.86 0.67
N ILE A 160 -18.50 9.47 1.88
CA ILE A 160 -17.07 9.27 2.21
C ILE A 160 -16.58 7.95 1.60
N PHE A 161 -17.27 6.84 1.86
CA PHE A 161 -16.78 5.49 1.60
C PHE A 161 -17.41 4.81 0.38
N GLY A 162 -18.40 5.45 -0.26
CA GLY A 162 -19.18 4.86 -1.35
C GLY A 162 -20.39 4.05 -0.89
N THR A 163 -21.25 3.69 -1.84
CA THR A 163 -22.49 2.97 -1.54
C THR A 163 -22.27 1.53 -1.09
N CYS A 164 -21.19 0.85 -1.50
CA CYS A 164 -20.88 -0.51 -1.04
C CYS A 164 -20.73 -0.57 0.49
N TYR A 165 -20.22 0.48 1.12
CA TYR A 165 -20.14 0.62 2.58
C TYR A 165 -21.51 0.42 3.26
N CYS A 166 -22.58 0.92 2.64
CA CYS A 166 -23.94 0.81 3.17
C CYS A 166 -24.53 -0.59 2.95
N LEU A 167 -24.06 -1.30 1.93
CA LEU A 167 -24.73 -2.50 1.40
C LEU A 167 -24.06 -3.83 1.77
N MET A 168 -22.81 -3.81 2.21
CA MET A 168 -22.07 -5.03 2.57
C MET A 168 -22.18 -5.36 4.06
N LYS A 169 -22.42 -6.64 4.36
CA LYS A 169 -22.46 -7.20 5.73
C LYS A 169 -21.47 -8.37 5.81
N PRO A 170 -20.36 -8.25 6.56
CA PRO A 170 -19.26 -9.24 6.52
C PRO A 170 -19.49 -10.59 7.20
N ILE A 171 -20.58 -10.80 7.95
CA ILE A 171 -20.61 -11.75 9.07
C ILE A 171 -20.49 -13.25 8.76
N THR A 172 -20.60 -13.75 7.52
CA THR A 172 -20.61 -15.23 7.32
C THR A 172 -20.03 -15.79 6.01
N GLU A 173 -19.52 -15.01 5.06
CA GLU A 173 -19.30 -15.54 3.69
C GLU A 173 -18.05 -15.02 2.96
N TRP A 174 -16.99 -14.69 3.69
CA TRP A 174 -15.70 -14.35 3.09
C TRP A 174 -14.79 -15.58 3.15
N THR A 175 -14.61 -16.27 2.02
CA THR A 175 -13.67 -17.39 1.88
C THR A 175 -12.30 -16.89 1.45
N ASN A 176 -11.26 -17.34 2.13
CA ASN A 176 -9.88 -17.23 1.66
C ASN A 176 -9.42 -18.60 1.14
N PRO A 177 -9.46 -18.83 -0.17
CA PRO A 177 -8.89 -20.04 -0.73
C PRO A 177 -7.37 -19.92 -0.83
N ILE A 178 -6.64 -20.98 -0.48
CA ILE A 178 -5.17 -21.10 -0.71
C ILE A 178 -4.82 -20.72 -2.16
N CYS A 179 -5.69 -21.08 -3.11
CA CYS A 179 -5.71 -20.55 -4.48
C CYS A 179 -7.14 -20.54 -5.01
N MET A 180 -7.60 -19.43 -5.59
CA MET A 180 -8.96 -19.38 -6.13
C MET A 180 -9.12 -20.28 -7.36
N GLU A 181 -8.06 -20.46 -8.16
CA GLU A 181 -8.04 -21.41 -9.30
C GLU A 181 -8.23 -22.87 -8.86
N ASP A 182 -7.82 -23.24 -7.65
CA ASP A 182 -8.12 -24.57 -7.08
C ASP A 182 -9.61 -24.71 -6.73
N VAL A 183 -10.24 -23.61 -6.31
CA VAL A 183 -11.67 -23.56 -5.97
C VAL A 183 -12.57 -23.48 -7.20
N ILE A 184 -12.13 -22.81 -8.28
CA ILE A 184 -12.90 -22.67 -9.54
C ILE A 184 -12.47 -23.62 -10.66
N GLY A 185 -11.34 -24.31 -10.52
CA GLY A 185 -10.86 -25.31 -11.47
C GLY A 185 -10.35 -24.76 -12.81
N ILE A 186 -9.80 -23.54 -12.85
CA ILE A 186 -9.34 -22.90 -14.09
C ILE A 186 -7.80 -22.92 -14.14
N HIS A 187 -7.23 -23.71 -15.05
CA HIS A 187 -5.81 -23.66 -15.45
C HIS A 187 -5.69 -23.20 -16.90
N GLU A 188 -4.72 -22.32 -17.19
CA GLU A 188 -4.49 -21.79 -18.55
C GLU A 188 -4.04 -22.84 -19.57
N GLU A 189 -3.54 -24.00 -19.13
CA GLU A 189 -3.00 -25.01 -20.05
C GLU A 189 -4.06 -25.84 -20.78
N ASP A 190 -5.31 -25.88 -20.30
CA ASP A 190 -6.40 -26.59 -20.97
C ASP A 190 -7.56 -25.64 -21.25
N ASN A 191 -7.68 -25.21 -22.50
CA ASN A 191 -8.76 -24.39 -23.07
C ASN A 191 -10.15 -25.07 -23.05
N ILE A 192 -10.54 -25.65 -21.92
CA ILE A 192 -11.87 -26.18 -21.66
C ILE A 192 -12.45 -25.36 -20.52
N SER A 193 -13.17 -24.32 -20.90
CA SER A 193 -13.94 -23.46 -20.01
C SER A 193 -14.86 -24.26 -19.09
N ALA A 194 -14.41 -24.49 -17.86
CA ALA A 194 -15.31 -24.86 -16.77
C ALA A 194 -16.12 -23.61 -16.40
N GLY A 195 -17.32 -23.52 -16.96
CA GLY A 195 -18.30 -22.54 -16.50
C GLY A 195 -18.61 -22.72 -15.01
N VAL A 196 -19.03 -21.63 -14.38
CA VAL A 196 -19.46 -21.53 -12.98
C VAL A 196 -20.40 -22.70 -12.62
N GLY A 197 -20.02 -23.57 -11.68
CA GLY A 197 -20.92 -24.57 -11.08
C GLY A 197 -20.58 -26.07 -11.23
N LYS A 198 -19.35 -26.46 -11.61
CA LYS A 198 -18.94 -27.87 -11.63
C LYS A 198 -18.15 -28.23 -10.36
N VAL A 199 -18.70 -29.08 -9.50
CA VAL A 199 -17.96 -29.69 -8.38
C VAL A 199 -16.94 -30.67 -8.96
N LEU A 200 -15.66 -30.43 -8.73
CA LEU A 200 -14.59 -31.32 -9.19
C LEU A 200 -14.45 -32.51 -8.22
N ASP A 201 -14.36 -33.73 -8.77
CA ASP A 201 -14.23 -34.96 -7.97
C ASP A 201 -12.87 -35.11 -7.26
N LYS A 202 -11.88 -34.25 -7.58
CA LYS A 202 -10.56 -34.22 -6.95
C LYS A 202 -10.02 -32.78 -6.87
N PRO A 203 -9.32 -32.40 -5.79
CA PRO A 203 -8.61 -31.12 -5.73
C PRO A 203 -7.52 -31.11 -6.81
N LEU A 204 -7.64 -30.18 -7.76
CA LEU A 204 -6.53 -29.83 -8.66
C LEU A 204 -5.61 -28.90 -7.87
N PHE A 205 -4.31 -29.19 -7.90
CA PHE A 205 -3.29 -28.36 -7.29
C PHE A 205 -2.80 -27.35 -8.33
N CYS A 206 -2.91 -26.06 -8.04
CA CYS A 206 -2.32 -25.02 -8.86
C CYS A 206 -0.78 -25.13 -8.84
N SER A 207 -0.19 -25.18 -10.04
CA SER A 207 1.24 -25.37 -10.25
C SER A 207 2.03 -24.06 -10.25
N VAL A 208 1.33 -22.91 -10.24
CA VAL A 208 1.93 -21.58 -10.26
C VAL A 208 2.29 -21.17 -8.84
N GLN A 209 3.58 -21.34 -8.50
CA GLN A 209 4.09 -21.10 -7.16
C GLN A 209 3.83 -19.67 -6.65
N GLU A 210 3.74 -18.69 -7.55
CA GLU A 210 3.44 -17.30 -7.24
C GLU A 210 2.03 -17.09 -6.67
N HIS A 211 1.05 -17.93 -7.04
CA HIS A 211 -0.32 -17.86 -6.53
C HIS A 211 -0.43 -18.39 -5.10
N HIS A 212 0.54 -19.21 -4.67
CA HIS A 212 0.56 -19.89 -3.36
C HIS A 212 1.47 -19.19 -2.35
N LYS A 213 1.95 -17.98 -2.66
CA LYS A 213 2.73 -17.20 -1.71
C LYS A 213 1.79 -16.65 -0.63
N THR A 214 1.67 -17.38 0.47
CA THR A 214 0.99 -16.95 1.67
C THR A 214 1.75 -15.79 2.31
N MET A 215 1.02 -14.80 2.80
CA MET A 215 1.59 -13.68 3.53
C MET A 215 1.72 -14.08 5.00
N GLU A 216 2.82 -13.70 5.65
CA GLU A 216 3.05 -13.99 7.07
C GLU A 216 3.00 -12.68 7.88
N TRP A 217 2.40 -12.75 9.06
CA TRP A 217 2.32 -11.67 10.04
C TRP A 217 3.04 -12.11 11.29
N ASP A 218 3.87 -11.26 11.89
CA ASP A 218 4.27 -11.48 13.28
C ASP A 218 3.01 -11.36 14.17
N THR A 219 2.95 -12.01 15.31
CA THR A 219 1.89 -11.76 16.30
C THR A 219 2.50 -11.86 17.68
N GLU A 220 1.77 -11.45 18.72
CA GLU A 220 2.19 -11.68 20.10
C GLU A 220 2.46 -13.18 20.40
N ASN A 221 1.92 -14.08 19.58
CA ASN A 221 2.08 -15.54 19.68
C ASN A 221 2.99 -16.14 18.59
N GLY A 222 3.78 -15.32 17.88
CA GLY A 222 4.67 -15.75 16.80
C GLY A 222 4.12 -15.51 15.40
N LYS A 223 4.86 -15.92 14.35
CA LYS A 223 4.43 -15.73 12.97
C LYS A 223 3.18 -16.54 12.63
N LYS A 224 2.21 -15.91 11.98
CA LYS A 224 0.94 -16.49 11.53
C LYS A 224 0.75 -16.23 10.03
N GLU A 225 0.11 -17.16 9.34
CA GLU A 225 -0.15 -17.05 7.89
C GLU A 225 -1.44 -16.27 7.58
N GLY A 226 -1.55 -15.71 6.38
CA GLY A 226 -2.60 -14.78 5.97
C GLY A 226 -3.21 -15.05 4.59
N LEU A 227 -3.94 -14.07 4.06
CA LEU A 227 -4.43 -14.13 2.67
C LEU A 227 -3.25 -14.37 1.70
N THR A 228 -3.47 -15.08 0.60
CA THR A 228 -2.46 -15.18 -0.48
C THR A 228 -2.57 -13.98 -1.44
N ARG A 229 -1.49 -13.65 -2.16
CA ARG A 229 -1.56 -12.64 -3.24
C ARG A 229 -2.55 -13.11 -4.30
N PHE A 230 -3.41 -12.20 -4.79
CA PHE A 230 -4.53 -12.51 -5.70
C PHE A 230 -5.61 -13.44 -5.15
N SER A 231 -5.62 -13.69 -3.84
CA SER A 231 -6.79 -14.25 -3.14
C SER A 231 -8.06 -13.52 -3.57
N LYS A 232 -9.12 -14.28 -3.84
CA LYS A 232 -10.44 -13.70 -4.10
C LYS A 232 -11.40 -14.05 -2.98
N LEU A 233 -11.93 -13.01 -2.37
CA LEU A 233 -12.99 -13.00 -1.39
C LEU A 233 -14.31 -12.84 -2.16
N LEU A 234 -15.37 -13.49 -1.70
CA LEU A 234 -16.70 -13.33 -2.30
C LEU A 234 -17.53 -12.38 -1.42
N CYS A 235 -18.22 -11.42 -2.05
CA CYS A 235 -19.18 -10.59 -1.35
C CYS A 235 -20.59 -11.19 -1.50
N THR A 236 -21.42 -11.03 -0.47
CA THR A 236 -22.80 -11.57 -0.41
C THR A 236 -23.74 -11.03 -1.49
N ARG A 237 -23.31 -10.01 -2.23
CA ARG A 237 -24.04 -9.46 -3.38
C ARG A 237 -23.72 -10.19 -4.69
N GLY A 238 -22.70 -11.04 -4.73
CA GLY A 238 -22.25 -11.79 -5.91
C GLY A 238 -21.00 -11.23 -6.58
N GLY A 239 -20.32 -10.27 -5.95
CA GLY A 239 -19.07 -9.71 -6.45
C GLY A 239 -17.85 -10.49 -5.96
N VAL A 240 -16.87 -10.65 -6.84
CA VAL A 240 -15.59 -11.29 -6.59
C VAL A 240 -14.56 -10.20 -6.27
N ILE A 241 -14.20 -10.10 -4.99
CA ILE A 241 -13.23 -9.15 -4.45
C ILE A 241 -11.85 -9.79 -4.51
N THR A 242 -10.98 -9.30 -5.37
CA THR A 242 -9.57 -9.72 -5.44
C THR A 242 -8.73 -8.82 -4.55
N ILE A 243 -7.91 -9.40 -3.66
CA ILE A 243 -6.83 -8.66 -3.00
C ILE A 243 -5.75 -8.37 -4.04
N LYS A 244 -5.61 -7.11 -4.42
CA LYS A 244 -4.59 -6.63 -5.36
C LYS A 244 -3.29 -6.29 -4.64
N TRP A 245 -3.41 -5.77 -3.43
CA TRP A 245 -2.31 -5.50 -2.52
C TRP A 245 -2.79 -5.71 -1.10
N SER A 246 -1.90 -6.17 -0.24
CA SER A 246 -2.27 -6.76 1.05
C SER A 246 -2.23 -5.81 2.23
N GLY A 247 -1.76 -4.57 2.05
CA GLY A 247 -1.33 -3.74 3.16
C GLY A 247 0.12 -3.97 3.54
N GLN A 248 0.73 -5.07 3.08
CA GLN A 248 2.08 -5.50 3.43
C GLN A 248 2.79 -6.14 2.23
N SER A 249 3.63 -5.37 1.54
CA SER A 249 4.72 -5.98 0.79
C SER A 249 5.83 -4.96 0.51
N PRO A 250 7.10 -5.33 0.77
CA PRO A 250 8.28 -4.64 0.26
C PRO A 250 8.54 -4.87 -1.25
N TYR A 251 7.62 -5.56 -1.96
CA TYR A 251 7.71 -5.87 -3.39
C TYR A 251 6.33 -5.86 -4.08
N GLY A 252 5.98 -4.76 -4.76
CA GLY A 252 4.96 -4.74 -5.83
C GLY A 252 4.03 -3.52 -5.80
N ASP A 253 4.25 -2.64 -6.78
CA ASP A 253 3.46 -1.47 -7.22
C ASP A 253 2.34 -0.98 -6.28
N ASN A 254 2.73 -0.03 -5.44
CA ASN A 254 1.83 0.78 -4.63
C ASN A 254 1.28 1.93 -5.49
N VAL A 255 -0.04 2.10 -5.56
CA VAL A 255 -0.69 3.24 -6.23
C VAL A 255 -0.39 4.58 -5.53
N LEU A 256 0.14 4.52 -4.29
CA LEU A 256 0.68 5.64 -3.51
C LEU A 256 2.22 5.82 -3.64
N ASN A 257 2.95 4.94 -4.36
CA ASN A 257 4.38 5.14 -4.68
C ASN A 257 4.59 5.97 -5.94
N LYS A 258 3.65 6.88 -6.23
CA LYS A 258 4.03 8.06 -7.01
C LYS A 258 4.82 8.98 -6.08
N ALA A 259 5.80 9.69 -6.64
CA ALA A 259 6.38 10.83 -5.95
C ALA A 259 5.25 11.74 -5.45
N LEU A 260 5.22 11.99 -4.14
CA LEU A 260 4.24 12.90 -3.56
C LEU A 260 4.45 14.27 -4.18
N THR A 261 3.38 14.96 -4.53
CA THR A 261 3.46 16.40 -4.76
C THR A 261 3.81 17.10 -3.44
N ILE A 262 4.37 18.31 -3.50
CA ILE A 262 4.70 19.05 -2.28
C ILE A 262 3.47 19.33 -1.41
N GLN A 263 2.31 19.52 -2.03
CA GLN A 263 1.04 19.71 -1.30
C GLN A 263 0.61 18.42 -0.58
N GLU A 264 0.70 17.26 -1.24
CA GLU A 264 0.42 15.96 -0.61
C GLU A 264 1.43 15.67 0.52
N PHE A 265 2.72 15.94 0.30
CA PHE A 265 3.77 15.76 1.30
C PHE A 265 3.53 16.64 2.52
N ARG A 266 3.23 17.93 2.32
CA ARG A 266 2.86 18.86 3.38
C ARG A 266 1.64 18.37 4.14
N ALA A 267 0.54 18.08 3.44
CA ALA A 267 -0.72 17.67 4.07
C ALA A 267 -0.54 16.45 4.99
N ARG A 268 0.36 15.55 4.61
CA ARG A 268 0.63 14.32 5.35
C ARG A 268 1.59 14.51 6.53
N TYR A 269 2.68 15.26 6.34
CA TYR A 269 3.81 15.25 7.27
C TYR A 269 4.08 16.59 7.96
N GLU A 270 3.40 17.70 7.63
CA GLU A 270 3.66 19.01 8.22
C GLU A 270 3.57 18.99 9.76
N LEU A 271 2.54 18.36 10.32
CA LEU A 271 2.38 18.24 11.77
C LEU A 271 3.49 17.39 12.39
N PHE A 272 3.86 16.28 11.74
CA PHE A 272 4.92 15.39 12.21
C PHE A 272 6.29 16.09 12.21
N ILE A 273 6.64 16.77 11.10
CA ILE A 273 7.87 17.57 10.99
C ILE A 273 7.89 18.68 12.05
N SER A 274 6.77 19.36 12.26
CA SER A 274 6.66 20.40 13.30
C SER A 274 6.95 19.85 14.70
N ASN A 275 6.42 18.66 15.03
CA ASN A 275 6.69 18.00 16.30
C ASN A 275 8.18 17.66 16.45
N LEU A 276 8.79 17.07 15.42
CA LEU A 276 10.22 16.74 15.43
C LEU A 276 11.11 17.99 15.55
N ILE A 277 10.77 19.10 14.88
CA ILE A 277 11.50 20.37 15.01
C ILE A 277 11.52 20.83 16.47
N ASN A 278 10.38 20.76 17.16
CA ASN A 278 10.28 21.14 18.56
C ASN A 278 11.05 20.18 19.47
N GLU A 279 10.96 18.87 19.22
CA GLU A 279 11.63 17.83 20.00
C GLU A 279 13.16 17.91 19.88
N TYR A 280 13.67 18.06 18.66
CA TYR A 280 15.11 18.11 18.38
C TYR A 280 15.72 19.52 18.55
N GLY A 281 14.88 20.53 18.82
CA GLY A 281 15.31 21.92 19.02
C GLY A 281 15.87 22.59 17.77
N ILE A 282 15.32 22.25 16.60
CA ILE A 282 15.74 22.77 15.29
C ILE A 282 15.43 24.28 15.20
N GLN A 283 16.38 25.07 14.69
CA GLN A 283 16.25 26.53 14.61
C GLN A 283 15.48 27.04 13.37
N MET A 284 15.22 26.18 12.40
CA MET A 284 14.48 26.48 11.18
C MET A 284 12.98 26.16 11.30
N THR A 285 12.16 26.81 10.49
CA THR A 285 10.70 26.59 10.48
C THR A 285 10.30 25.26 9.84
N THR A 286 9.09 24.80 10.15
CA THR A 286 8.48 23.61 9.52
C THR A 286 8.45 23.69 8.00
N GLU A 287 8.13 24.86 7.44
CA GLU A 287 8.19 25.11 5.99
C GLU A 287 9.60 24.93 5.45
N GLN A 288 10.61 25.52 6.11
CA GLN A 288 12.00 25.47 5.66
C GLN A 288 12.51 24.02 5.61
N ILE A 289 12.33 23.27 6.69
CA ILE A 289 12.75 21.87 6.77
C ILE A 289 11.93 20.97 5.85
N GLY A 290 10.60 21.16 5.81
CA GLY A 290 9.71 20.39 4.94
C GLY A 290 10.06 20.53 3.46
N LYS A 291 10.35 21.75 3.00
CA LYS A 291 10.81 22.02 1.64
C LYS A 291 12.16 21.37 1.35
N ILE A 292 13.09 21.42 2.29
CA ILE A 292 14.40 20.76 2.13
C ILE A 292 14.22 19.25 1.97
N ILE A 293 13.48 18.59 2.87
CA ILE A 293 13.20 17.14 2.77
C ILE A 293 12.57 16.79 1.41
N TYR A 294 11.57 17.57 0.99
CA TYR A 294 10.91 17.35 -0.29
C TYR A 294 11.85 17.48 -1.49
N VAL A 295 12.69 18.54 -1.52
CA VAL A 295 13.58 18.82 -2.65
C VAL A 295 14.65 17.75 -2.81
N GLU A 296 15.16 17.18 -1.71
CA GLU A 296 16.21 16.16 -1.75
C GLU A 296 15.83 14.92 -2.57
N SER A 297 14.58 14.46 -2.46
CA SER A 297 14.13 13.29 -3.20
C SER A 297 13.02 13.55 -4.21
N SER A 298 12.63 14.81 -4.40
CA SER A 298 11.44 15.18 -5.18
C SER A 298 10.17 14.44 -4.70
N GLY A 299 10.03 14.28 -3.38
CA GLY A 299 8.84 13.70 -2.76
C GLY A 299 8.74 12.18 -2.78
N THR A 300 9.83 11.44 -3.08
CA THR A 300 9.82 9.97 -3.02
C THR A 300 10.84 9.39 -2.04
N GLY A 301 10.43 8.43 -1.23
CA GLY A 301 11.28 7.70 -0.28
C GLY A 301 11.43 6.22 -0.64
N PHE A 302 10.61 5.75 -1.57
CA PHE A 302 10.53 4.38 -2.02
C PHE A 302 10.55 4.36 -3.54
N ASP A 303 11.06 3.28 -4.14
CA ASP A 303 10.97 3.10 -5.57
C ASP A 303 9.58 2.60 -6.01
N ASP A 304 9.37 2.48 -7.31
CA ASP A 304 8.09 2.04 -7.88
C ASP A 304 7.67 0.64 -7.34
N MET A 305 8.65 -0.20 -6.96
CA MET A 305 8.42 -1.53 -6.38
C MET A 305 8.15 -1.51 -4.86
N GLY A 306 8.25 -0.36 -4.21
CA GLY A 306 8.09 -0.22 -2.75
C GLY A 306 9.32 -0.59 -1.94
N ARG A 307 10.48 -0.73 -2.59
CA ARG A 307 11.75 -0.87 -1.88
C ARG A 307 12.21 0.52 -1.47
N LEU A 308 12.98 0.63 -0.38
CA LEU A 308 13.62 1.90 0.00
C LEU A 308 14.35 2.49 -1.20
N PHE A 309 14.11 3.76 -1.53
CA PHE A 309 14.81 4.40 -2.62
C PHE A 309 16.28 4.57 -2.24
N ILE A 310 17.18 3.90 -2.95
CA ILE A 310 18.61 3.92 -2.66
C ILE A 310 19.41 4.42 -3.86
N ARG A 311 20.58 5.01 -3.58
CA ARG A 311 21.62 5.25 -4.56
C ARG A 311 22.93 4.62 -4.10
N PHE A 312 23.45 3.70 -4.89
CA PHE A 312 24.70 3.00 -4.58
C PHE A 312 25.91 3.80 -5.06
N GLU A 313 26.80 4.15 -4.14
CA GLU A 313 28.00 4.93 -4.40
C GLU A 313 29.21 3.99 -4.55
N ILE A 314 29.50 3.53 -5.77
CA ILE A 314 30.59 2.56 -6.03
C ILE A 314 31.92 3.04 -5.44
N HIS A 315 32.28 4.31 -5.60
CA HIS A 315 33.53 4.83 -5.05
C HIS A 315 33.59 4.74 -3.51
N LYS A 316 32.46 4.84 -2.81
CA LYS A 316 32.36 4.64 -1.35
C LYS A 316 32.47 3.16 -0.97
N PHE A 317 31.90 2.27 -1.79
CA PHE A 317 32.07 0.84 -1.58
C PHE A 317 33.56 0.45 -1.58
N PHE A 318 34.33 0.93 -2.56
CA PHE A 318 35.78 0.68 -2.60
C PHE A 318 36.56 1.41 -1.49
N GLU A 319 36.03 2.49 -0.92
CA GLU A 319 36.64 3.18 0.23
C GLU A 319 36.48 2.39 1.53
N TYR A 320 35.35 1.69 1.71
CA TYR A 320 35.02 1.02 2.98
C TYR A 320 35.18 -0.50 2.98
N MET A 321 35.24 -1.16 1.81
CA MET A 321 35.43 -2.61 1.72
C MET A 321 36.82 -3.05 2.19
N ASP A 322 36.96 -4.31 2.59
CA ASP A 322 38.26 -4.93 2.81
C ASP A 322 39.11 -4.87 1.51
N PRO A 323 40.30 -4.21 1.51
CA PRO A 323 41.16 -4.10 0.34
C PRO A 323 41.56 -5.46 -0.25
N ASN A 324 41.57 -6.54 0.54
CA ASN A 324 41.90 -7.89 0.04
C ASN A 324 40.83 -8.46 -0.91
N LYS A 325 39.63 -7.87 -0.94
CA LYS A 325 38.52 -8.30 -1.79
C LYS A 325 38.42 -7.50 -3.09
N ILE A 326 39.40 -6.63 -3.38
CA ILE A 326 39.37 -5.72 -4.53
C ILE A 326 39.22 -6.46 -5.88
N ASP A 327 39.87 -7.62 -6.02
CA ASP A 327 39.78 -8.44 -7.23
C ASP A 327 38.38 -9.03 -7.42
N GLU A 328 37.66 -9.29 -6.33
CA GLU A 328 36.28 -9.75 -6.38
C GLU A 328 35.33 -8.61 -6.75
N ALA A 329 35.49 -7.44 -6.13
CA ALA A 329 34.72 -6.25 -6.48
C ALA A 329 34.91 -5.82 -7.94
N ASN A 330 36.13 -5.88 -8.46
CA ASN A 330 36.44 -5.55 -9.86
C ASN A 330 35.78 -6.49 -10.89
N LYS A 331 35.26 -7.66 -10.49
CA LYS A 331 34.45 -8.51 -11.38
C LYS A 331 33.08 -7.90 -11.67
N TYR A 332 32.54 -7.14 -10.72
CA TYR A 332 31.17 -6.62 -10.76
C TYR A 332 31.11 -5.10 -10.94
N PHE A 333 32.15 -4.36 -10.55
CA PHE A 333 32.15 -2.91 -10.55
C PHE A 333 33.34 -2.32 -11.31
N LYS A 334 33.13 -1.19 -11.98
CA LYS A 334 34.20 -0.35 -12.52
C LYS A 334 34.03 1.08 -12.05
N ILE A 335 35.04 1.55 -11.33
CA ILE A 335 35.18 2.97 -11.01
C ILE A 335 35.73 3.68 -12.24
N LEU A 336 34.96 4.62 -12.76
CA LEU A 336 35.42 5.60 -13.73
C LEU A 336 35.58 6.96 -13.04
N LYS A 337 36.73 7.60 -13.27
CA LYS A 337 37.00 8.96 -12.84
C LYS A 337 37.35 9.79 -14.07
N ASP A 338 36.54 10.80 -14.34
CA ASP A 338 36.85 11.72 -15.42
C ASP A 338 38.08 12.56 -15.03
N GLN A 339 39.15 12.45 -15.82
CA GLN A 339 40.43 13.07 -15.50
C GLN A 339 40.44 14.60 -15.70
N LYS A 340 39.44 15.18 -16.38
CA LYS A 340 39.35 16.63 -16.64
C LYS A 340 38.51 17.38 -15.61
N SER A 341 37.42 16.77 -15.16
CA SER A 341 36.47 17.33 -14.19
C SER A 341 36.69 16.83 -12.77
N GLY A 342 37.44 15.73 -12.60
CA GLY A 342 37.59 15.04 -11.32
C GLY A 342 36.32 14.31 -10.87
N SER A 343 35.26 14.31 -11.69
CA SER A 343 33.97 13.72 -11.36
C SER A 343 34.00 12.19 -11.43
N TRP A 344 33.26 11.57 -10.53
CA TRP A 344 33.07 10.13 -10.42
C TRP A 344 31.86 9.67 -11.27
N ASN A 345 31.78 10.14 -12.52
CA ASN A 345 30.66 9.86 -13.41
C ASN A 345 30.87 8.59 -14.24
N GLY A 346 29.78 7.90 -14.57
CA GLY A 346 29.77 6.74 -15.45
C GLY A 346 30.33 5.47 -14.81
N HIS A 347 30.28 5.36 -13.48
CA HIS A 347 30.60 4.09 -12.82
C HIS A 347 29.75 2.96 -13.40
N GLN A 348 30.35 1.79 -13.59
CA GLN A 348 29.69 0.69 -14.28
C GLN A 348 29.49 -0.51 -13.37
N ILE A 349 28.37 -1.20 -13.59
CA ILE A 349 28.01 -2.46 -12.95
C ILE A 349 27.93 -3.58 -13.99
N LYS A 350 28.28 -4.80 -13.58
CA LYS A 350 28.11 -6.01 -14.38
C LYS A 350 26.64 -6.43 -14.45
N TYR A 351 26.06 -6.45 -15.64
CA TYR A 351 24.71 -6.95 -15.92
C TYR A 351 24.77 -8.02 -17.00
N GLY A 352 24.48 -9.27 -16.63
CA GLY A 352 24.79 -10.44 -17.47
C GLY A 352 26.28 -10.45 -17.86
N ASP A 353 26.57 -10.54 -19.15
CA ASP A 353 27.95 -10.57 -19.65
C ASP A 353 28.60 -9.19 -19.87
N LYS A 354 27.88 -8.08 -19.66
CA LYS A 354 28.36 -6.72 -20.00
C LYS A 354 28.47 -5.81 -18.80
N PHE A 355 29.29 -4.77 -18.92
CA PHE A 355 29.27 -3.63 -17.99
C PHE A 355 28.36 -2.54 -18.56
N VAL A 356 27.45 -2.04 -17.73
CA VAL A 356 26.50 -0.97 -18.04
C VAL A 356 26.68 0.17 -17.04
N ASP A 357 26.29 1.39 -17.40
CA ASP A 357 26.27 2.53 -16.46
C ASP A 357 25.36 2.19 -15.27
N LEU A 358 25.80 2.50 -14.05
CA LEU A 358 25.00 2.32 -12.84
C LEU A 358 23.93 3.40 -12.68
N HIS A 359 24.16 4.62 -13.21
CA HIS A 359 23.22 5.74 -13.08
C HIS A 359 22.82 6.35 -14.43
N PRO A 360 22.30 5.54 -15.39
CA PRO A 360 22.06 6.00 -16.75
C PRO A 360 21.02 7.13 -16.82
N THR A 361 20.07 7.22 -15.89
CA THR A 361 19.13 8.35 -15.81
C THR A 361 19.35 9.23 -14.59
N SER A 362 20.09 8.76 -13.59
CA SER A 362 20.27 9.41 -12.28
C SER A 362 18.93 9.69 -11.58
N THR A 363 17.94 8.81 -11.78
CA THR A 363 16.60 8.93 -11.17
C THR A 363 16.11 7.57 -10.66
N ILE A 364 14.90 7.54 -10.09
CA ILE A 364 14.23 6.32 -9.60
C ILE A 364 14.16 5.17 -10.62
N LYS A 365 14.24 5.47 -11.93
CA LYS A 365 14.28 4.45 -13.00
C LYS A 365 15.53 3.55 -12.93
N ASP A 366 16.58 4.01 -12.25
CA ASP A 366 17.80 3.23 -12.06
C ASP A 366 17.72 2.26 -10.87
N SER A 367 16.61 2.23 -10.11
CA SER A 367 16.51 1.52 -8.82
C SER A 367 16.86 0.04 -8.91
N ASP A 368 16.45 -0.68 -9.96
CA ASP A 368 16.83 -2.09 -10.13
C ASP A 368 18.34 -2.29 -10.25
N LEU A 369 19.03 -1.37 -10.94
CA LEU A 369 20.49 -1.39 -11.02
C LEU A 369 21.14 -1.05 -9.67
N GLN A 370 20.55 -0.13 -8.90
CA GLN A 370 21.04 0.20 -7.54
C GLN A 370 20.92 -1.01 -6.60
N TYR A 371 19.80 -1.71 -6.64
CA TYR A 371 19.58 -2.91 -5.84
C TYR A 371 20.45 -4.07 -6.28
N LEU A 372 20.66 -4.25 -7.59
CA LEU A 372 21.62 -5.23 -8.10
C LEU A 372 23.05 -4.93 -7.61
N ALA A 373 23.45 -3.65 -7.60
CA ALA A 373 24.74 -3.22 -7.06
C ALA A 373 24.86 -3.58 -5.57
N LEU A 374 23.82 -3.27 -4.79
CA LEU A 374 23.77 -3.60 -3.37
C LEU A 374 23.89 -5.12 -3.14
N GLN A 375 23.21 -5.97 -3.94
CA GLN A 375 23.31 -7.42 -3.79
C GLN A 375 24.73 -7.94 -4.06
N TYR A 376 25.37 -7.53 -5.17
CA TYR A 376 26.77 -7.91 -5.42
C TYR A 376 27.70 -7.44 -4.31
N ALA A 377 27.53 -6.19 -3.86
CA ALA A 377 28.33 -5.62 -2.81
C ALA A 377 28.14 -6.38 -1.48
N LYS A 378 26.92 -6.83 -1.16
CA LYS A 378 26.63 -7.60 0.06
C LYS A 378 27.33 -8.95 0.10
N GLU A 379 27.42 -9.63 -1.04
CA GLU A 379 28.13 -10.90 -1.18
C GLU A 379 29.64 -10.73 -0.98
N ILE A 380 30.21 -9.60 -1.42
CA ILE A 380 31.63 -9.28 -1.26
C ILE A 380 31.92 -8.80 0.16
N ASP A 381 31.23 -7.75 0.60
CA ASP A 381 31.44 -7.09 1.88
C ASP A 381 30.16 -6.40 2.35
N ARG A 382 29.37 -7.13 3.13
CA ARG A 382 28.06 -6.70 3.62
C ARG A 382 28.09 -5.36 4.36
N GLU A 383 29.06 -5.16 5.25
CA GLU A 383 29.15 -3.94 6.04
C GLU A 383 29.47 -2.73 5.15
N ALA A 384 30.45 -2.87 4.24
CA ALA A 384 30.79 -1.82 3.29
C ALA A 384 29.65 -1.53 2.31
N ALA A 385 28.87 -2.54 1.90
CA ALA A 385 27.72 -2.38 1.02
C ALA A 385 26.68 -1.43 1.60
N TYR A 386 26.24 -1.67 2.85
CA TYR A 386 25.25 -0.81 3.50
C TYR A 386 25.81 0.60 3.83
N LYS A 387 27.11 0.72 4.15
CA LYS A 387 27.75 2.04 4.33
C LYS A 387 27.76 2.89 3.06
N SER A 388 27.62 2.26 1.89
CA SER A 388 27.85 2.87 0.58
C SER A 388 26.58 3.17 -0.19
N ILE A 389 25.41 3.09 0.44
CA ILE A 389 24.14 3.49 -0.16
C ILE A 389 23.60 4.76 0.51
N SER A 390 23.14 5.71 -0.30
CA SER A 390 22.29 6.82 0.14
C SER A 390 20.85 6.32 0.22
N MET A 391 20.13 6.65 1.29
CA MET A 391 18.86 6.00 1.66
C MET A 391 17.69 6.99 1.77
N GLY A 392 16.54 6.60 1.22
CA GLY A 392 15.23 7.23 1.45
C GLY A 392 15.13 8.67 0.98
N MET A 393 14.15 9.40 1.51
CA MET A 393 13.89 10.80 1.13
C MET A 393 15.07 11.73 1.37
N GLY A 394 15.80 11.54 2.47
CA GLY A 394 16.97 12.36 2.76
C GLY A 394 18.20 12.00 1.93
N GLN A 395 18.20 10.86 1.23
CA GLN A 395 19.39 10.32 0.56
C GLN A 395 20.64 10.33 1.48
N ILE A 396 20.44 9.98 2.76
CA ILE A 396 21.54 9.98 3.73
C ILE A 396 22.41 8.75 3.47
N LEU A 397 23.71 8.97 3.30
CA LEU A 397 24.68 7.90 3.09
C LEU A 397 24.83 7.04 4.35
N GLY A 398 24.72 5.71 4.19
CA GLY A 398 24.71 4.74 5.29
C GLY A 398 25.93 4.78 6.20
N VAL A 399 27.08 5.31 5.76
CA VAL A 399 28.26 5.52 6.64
C VAL A 399 27.94 6.39 7.87
N ASN A 400 26.90 7.21 7.81
CA ASN A 400 26.49 8.08 8.91
C ASN A 400 25.72 7.37 10.04
N TYR A 401 25.46 6.06 9.93
CA TYR A 401 24.62 5.29 10.86
C TYR A 401 24.99 5.52 12.34
N ASN A 402 26.28 5.45 12.69
CA ASN A 402 26.74 5.54 14.08
C ASN A 402 26.52 6.95 14.65
N MET A 403 26.67 7.98 13.83
CA MET A 403 26.39 9.36 14.23
C MET A 403 24.90 9.55 14.53
N LEU A 404 24.04 8.83 13.81
CA LEU A 404 22.58 8.87 13.96
C LEU A 404 22.06 7.92 15.04
N GLY A 405 22.96 7.23 15.77
CA GLY A 405 22.61 6.38 16.91
C GLY A 405 22.26 4.93 16.55
N PHE A 406 22.39 4.53 15.28
CA PHE A 406 22.24 3.13 14.88
C PHE A 406 23.49 2.31 15.22
N THR A 407 23.31 1.02 15.48
CA THR A 407 24.39 0.06 15.73
C THR A 407 25.07 -0.41 14.44
N SER A 408 24.38 -0.33 13.29
CA SER A 408 24.95 -0.63 11.97
C SER A 408 24.26 0.13 10.83
N ALA A 409 24.91 0.21 9.66
CA ALA A 409 24.30 0.78 8.45
C ALA A 409 23.15 -0.10 7.91
N GLU A 410 23.16 -1.40 8.23
CA GLU A 410 22.08 -2.32 7.89
C GLU A 410 20.84 -2.06 8.75
N GLU A 411 21.02 -1.84 10.06
CA GLU A 411 19.91 -1.42 10.94
C GLU A 411 19.30 -0.09 10.49
N MET A 412 20.13 0.88 10.10
CA MET A 412 19.65 2.13 9.51
C MET A 412 18.83 1.90 8.24
N TYR A 413 19.28 0.99 7.37
CA TYR A 413 18.54 0.61 6.15
C TYR A 413 17.19 -0.04 6.48
N ASP A 414 17.17 -0.98 7.43
CA ASP A 414 15.94 -1.69 7.82
C ASP A 414 14.92 -0.69 8.40
N MET A 415 15.36 0.16 9.33
CA MET A 415 14.51 1.16 9.98
C MET A 415 13.96 2.19 8.97
N MET A 416 14.78 2.65 8.02
CA MET A 416 14.34 3.57 6.96
C MET A 416 13.45 2.89 5.91
N SER A 417 13.51 1.56 5.78
CA SER A 417 12.66 0.78 4.86
C SER A 417 11.24 0.58 5.37
N ASP A 418 10.97 0.84 6.66
CA ASP A 418 9.66 0.62 7.26
C ASP A 418 8.63 1.67 6.81
N CYS A 419 8.97 2.96 6.89
CA CYS A 419 8.04 4.04 6.55
C CYS A 419 8.73 5.37 6.22
N TYR A 420 7.95 6.32 5.71
CA TYR A 420 8.40 7.67 5.41
C TYR A 420 8.78 8.47 6.67
N GLU A 421 8.04 8.29 7.76
CA GLU A 421 8.26 8.98 9.04
C GLU A 421 9.67 8.72 9.58
N ASN A 422 10.12 7.47 9.52
CA ASN A 422 11.47 7.06 9.90
C ASN A 422 12.55 7.75 9.06
N GLN A 423 12.30 7.90 7.74
CA GLN A 423 13.20 8.62 6.84
C GLN A 423 13.24 10.12 7.14
N ILE A 424 12.09 10.73 7.42
CA ILE A 424 11.96 12.15 7.81
C ILE A 424 12.73 12.41 9.10
N GLU A 425 12.49 11.60 10.12
CA GLU A 425 13.15 11.75 11.42
C GLU A 425 14.66 11.59 11.31
N THR A 426 15.12 10.57 10.57
CA THR A 426 16.54 10.36 10.30
C THR A 426 17.18 11.57 9.61
N MET A 427 16.47 12.20 8.67
CA MET A 427 16.93 13.42 8.00
C MET A 427 17.00 14.64 8.93
N ILE A 428 15.98 14.85 9.76
CA ILE A 428 15.95 15.94 10.73
C ILE A 428 17.07 15.77 11.77
N SER A 429 17.24 14.55 12.28
CA SER A 429 18.33 14.20 13.21
C SER A 429 19.70 14.48 12.57
N PHE A 430 19.90 14.10 11.31
CA PHE A 430 21.14 14.41 10.59
C PHE A 430 21.40 15.90 10.47
N ILE A 431 20.40 16.70 10.10
CA ILE A 431 20.48 18.17 10.02
C ILE A 431 20.89 18.75 11.39
N GLN A 432 20.25 18.28 12.46
CA GLN A 432 20.51 18.73 13.83
C GLN A 432 21.94 18.42 14.28
N ILE A 433 22.37 17.16 14.15
CA ILE A 433 23.67 16.71 14.67
C ILE A 433 24.81 17.40 13.92
N ARG A 434 24.61 17.65 12.62
CA ARG A 434 25.56 18.38 11.78
C ARG A 434 25.49 19.90 11.97
N GLY A 435 24.50 20.40 12.72
CA GLY A 435 24.29 21.82 13.01
C GLY A 435 23.94 22.63 11.77
N LEU A 436 23.33 22.00 10.77
CA LEU A 436 23.01 22.64 9.49
C LEU A 436 21.80 23.58 9.58
N ASP A 437 21.01 23.45 10.64
CA ASP A 437 19.86 24.30 10.95
C ASP A 437 20.23 25.68 11.51
N LYS A 438 21.49 25.90 11.89
CA LYS A 438 21.95 27.15 12.55
C LYS A 438 22.22 28.31 11.60
N GLY A 439 22.22 28.04 10.30
CA GLY A 439 22.56 29.01 9.26
C GLY A 439 21.36 29.42 8.40
N THR A 440 21.67 30.01 7.26
CA THR A 440 20.72 30.26 6.17
C THR A 440 20.40 28.97 5.41
N ILE A 441 19.28 28.97 4.66
CA ILE A 441 18.94 27.85 3.74
C ILE A 441 20.08 27.55 2.77
N LYS A 442 20.76 28.58 2.30
CA LYS A 442 21.92 28.43 1.42
C LYS A 442 23.08 27.71 2.08
N GLU A 443 23.34 28.00 3.36
CA GLU A 443 24.38 27.32 4.14
C GLU A 443 24.00 25.88 4.46
N LEU A 444 22.72 25.61 4.74
CA LEU A 444 22.20 24.25 4.88
C LEU A 444 22.42 23.45 3.59
N ILE A 445 21.95 23.97 2.44
CA ILE A 445 22.12 23.32 1.13
C ILE A 445 23.61 23.10 0.83
N LYS A 446 24.46 24.09 1.11
CA LYS A 446 25.91 23.93 0.92
C LYS A 446 26.48 22.82 1.80
N GLY A 447 26.05 22.72 3.05
CA GLY A 447 26.50 21.70 3.99
C GLY A 447 25.95 20.30 3.71
N TYR A 448 24.75 20.21 3.12
CA TYR A 448 24.06 18.96 2.81
C TYR A 448 24.45 18.41 1.43
N ASN A 449 24.30 19.23 0.38
CA ASN A 449 24.49 18.83 -1.02
C ASN A 449 25.89 19.15 -1.56
N GLY A 450 26.68 19.95 -0.83
CA GLY A 450 28.01 20.40 -1.26
C GLY A 450 27.98 21.67 -2.13
N GLU A 451 29.14 22.33 -2.20
CA GLU A 451 29.27 23.67 -2.81
C GLU A 451 28.87 23.73 -4.30
N GLY A 452 29.14 22.67 -5.06
CA GLY A 452 28.81 22.61 -6.49
C GLY A 452 27.30 22.55 -6.78
N ASN A 453 26.48 22.19 -5.80
CA ASN A 453 25.04 21.95 -5.99
C ASN A 453 24.15 23.10 -5.49
N VAL A 454 24.73 24.10 -4.80
CA VAL A 454 23.98 25.16 -4.13
C VAL A 454 23.01 25.88 -5.07
N ALA A 455 23.48 26.31 -6.25
CA ALA A 455 22.64 27.07 -7.17
C ALA A 455 21.43 26.28 -7.70
N ALA A 456 21.60 24.98 -7.92
CA ALA A 456 20.53 24.12 -8.42
C ALA A 456 19.48 23.86 -7.33
N TYR A 457 19.91 23.49 -6.13
CA TYR A 457 19.02 23.20 -5.00
C TYR A 457 18.35 24.45 -4.44
N GLU A 458 19.04 25.60 -4.41
CA GLU A 458 18.45 26.89 -4.01
C GLU A 458 17.31 27.29 -4.96
N LYS A 459 17.46 27.00 -6.26
CA LYS A 459 16.36 27.19 -7.22
C LYS A 459 15.18 26.26 -6.94
N LEU A 460 15.43 24.95 -6.79
CA LEU A 460 14.38 23.97 -6.49
C LEU A 460 13.63 24.32 -5.19
N TYR A 461 14.36 24.72 -4.16
CA TYR A 461 13.80 25.21 -2.91
C TYR A 461 12.92 26.44 -3.12
N ASN A 462 13.35 27.42 -3.91
CA ASN A 462 12.54 28.61 -4.16
C ASN A 462 11.29 28.33 -5.00
N ASP A 463 11.36 27.38 -5.94
CA ASP A 463 10.25 26.96 -6.78
C ASP A 463 9.21 26.10 -6.02
N ALA A 464 9.63 25.46 -4.91
CA ALA A 464 8.77 24.68 -4.04
C ALA A 464 7.81 25.56 -3.23
N VAL A 465 6.51 25.50 -3.54
CA VAL A 465 5.44 26.19 -2.81
C VAL A 465 4.93 25.28 -1.69
N TRP A 466 5.33 25.56 -0.46
CA TRP A 466 4.89 24.84 0.74
C TRP A 466 3.44 25.16 1.06
#